data_AF-A0A8I1LA56-F1
#
_entry.id   AF-A0A8I1LA56-F1
#
_cell.length_a   1.000
_cell.length_b   1.000
_cell.length_c   1.000
_cell.angle_alpha   90.00
_cell.angle_beta   90.00
_cell.angle_gamma   90.00
#
_symmetry.space_group_name_H-M   'P 1'
#
loop_
_entity.id
_entity.type
_entity.pdbx_description
1 polymer ?
#
loop_
_entity_poly.entity_id
_entity_poly.type
_entity_poly.pdbx_seq_one_letter_code
_entity_poly.pdbx_strand_id
1 'polypeptide(L)'
;MGWVKPLVGIFAVGAVASVALGGGDEDTVVVNRVIDGDTIDVDIDGENTRVRLLNIDTPEIGHNGEPSECLAEEAKQYLEGRLPKGTEVRLEYDSERTDKYGRTLAGVFIDDDFINADVAAEGLATAVVFGGNDKFYDEVRNAERGPKDAGEGIFGVSDECKVSSDKNMAEAVSGAEAAAAAFAASGEADIAGYEDVLDKSAAAKAGLAVLTRHKDDRSTFQKAAYPDAPKEIAAKKERELEGKEKQAREELEKLEEKKQEEEKREKERQEEERRRAEERQEENRQQEHDAPEVEVAEQPTHEEAAEYQAPEQQPAPQPAPVVDNYTGCRAYGGNYALTSVDKKGRSYAKIDCTTKQQIG
;
A
#
# COMPACT_ATOMS: atom_id res chain seq x y z
N MET A 1 -58.82 -71.04 -74.48
CA MET A 1 -59.30 -70.20 -73.36
C MET A 1 -58.11 -69.82 -72.50
N GLY A 2 -57.89 -68.51 -72.35
CA GLY A 2 -56.64 -67.91 -71.87
C GLY A 2 -56.43 -67.94 -70.36
N TRP A 3 -55.15 -67.95 -70.01
CA TRP A 3 -54.54 -67.95 -68.68
C TRP A 3 -54.47 -66.51 -68.16
N VAL A 4 -54.90 -66.24 -66.93
CA VAL A 4 -54.80 -64.91 -66.30
C VAL A 4 -53.70 -64.93 -65.25
N LYS A 5 -52.69 -64.07 -65.39
CA LYS A 5 -51.62 -63.82 -64.40
C LYS A 5 -52.04 -62.70 -63.45
N PRO A 6 -51.73 -62.76 -62.14
CA PRO A 6 -51.91 -61.61 -61.26
C PRO A 6 -50.68 -60.69 -61.35
N LEU A 7 -50.95 -59.38 -61.46
CA LEU A 7 -49.97 -58.31 -61.35
C LEU A 7 -49.69 -58.04 -59.86
N VAL A 8 -48.43 -58.17 -59.45
CA VAL A 8 -47.91 -57.72 -58.16
C VAL A 8 -47.69 -56.21 -58.25
N GLY A 9 -48.47 -55.44 -57.50
CA GLY A 9 -48.28 -54.00 -57.35
C GLY A 9 -47.18 -53.70 -56.33
N ILE A 10 -46.07 -53.14 -56.80
CA ILE A 10 -45.03 -52.56 -55.95
C ILE A 10 -45.49 -51.16 -55.53
N PHE A 11 -45.83 -50.98 -54.25
CA PHE A 11 -45.97 -49.65 -53.65
C PHE A 11 -44.57 -49.13 -53.32
N ALA A 12 -44.07 -48.19 -54.11
CA ALA A 12 -42.91 -47.39 -53.75
C ALA A 12 -43.35 -46.32 -52.74
N VAL A 13 -43.02 -46.51 -51.47
CA VAL A 13 -43.11 -45.46 -50.45
C VAL A 13 -41.97 -44.49 -50.71
N GLY A 14 -42.28 -43.31 -51.25
CA GLY A 14 -41.33 -42.21 -51.37
C GLY A 14 -41.02 -41.68 -49.98
N ALA A 15 -39.81 -41.94 -49.48
CA ALA A 15 -39.27 -41.23 -48.33
C ALA A 15 -38.99 -39.78 -48.76
N VAL A 16 -39.77 -38.84 -48.24
CA VAL A 16 -39.44 -37.42 -48.30
C VAL A 16 -38.40 -37.18 -47.22
N ALA A 17 -37.13 -37.13 -47.62
CA ALA A 17 -36.07 -36.66 -46.74
C ALA A 17 -36.20 -35.13 -46.62
N SER A 18 -36.69 -34.66 -45.47
CA SER A 18 -36.60 -33.24 -45.12
C SER A 18 -35.12 -32.90 -44.94
N VAL A 19 -34.55 -32.16 -45.89
CA VAL A 19 -33.26 -31.50 -45.73
C VAL A 19 -33.49 -30.30 -44.83
N ALA A 20 -33.10 -30.40 -43.56
CA ALA A 20 -33.01 -29.26 -42.67
C ALA A 20 -31.83 -28.39 -43.15
N LEU A 21 -32.15 -27.26 -43.77
CA LEU A 21 -31.20 -26.19 -44.04
C LEU A 21 -31.02 -25.37 -42.76
N GLY A 22 -30.22 -25.88 -41.82
CA GLY A 22 -29.85 -25.18 -40.58
C GLY A 22 -28.45 -24.57 -40.72
N GLY A 23 -28.36 -23.46 -41.44
CA GLY A 23 -27.17 -22.60 -41.46
C GLY A 23 -27.55 -21.22 -40.95
N GLY A 24 -28.13 -21.16 -39.75
CA GLY A 24 -28.53 -19.90 -39.12
C GLY A 24 -27.31 -19.07 -38.73
N ASP A 25 -27.46 -17.75 -38.82
CA ASP A 25 -26.56 -16.80 -38.16
C ASP A 25 -26.90 -16.61 -36.67
N GLU A 26 -27.83 -17.42 -36.17
CA GLU A 26 -28.32 -17.38 -34.80
C GLU A 26 -28.61 -18.78 -34.26
N ASP A 27 -28.36 -18.97 -32.96
CA ASP A 27 -28.71 -20.18 -32.21
C ASP A 27 -29.41 -19.80 -30.89
N THR A 28 -30.37 -20.60 -30.43
CA THR A 28 -30.97 -20.47 -29.08
C THR A 28 -30.38 -21.52 -28.16
N VAL A 29 -29.76 -21.08 -27.06
CA VAL A 29 -28.93 -21.92 -26.18
C VAL A 29 -29.24 -21.63 -24.72
N VAL A 30 -28.84 -22.53 -23.82
CA VAL A 30 -29.04 -22.36 -22.37
C VAL A 30 -27.72 -22.03 -21.68
N VAL A 31 -27.71 -21.00 -20.85
CA VAL A 31 -26.54 -20.60 -20.05
C VAL A 31 -26.28 -21.62 -18.95
N ASN A 32 -25.08 -22.21 -18.95
CA ASN A 32 -24.62 -23.11 -17.90
C ASN A 32 -23.96 -22.37 -16.75
N ARG A 33 -23.12 -21.37 -17.07
CA ARG A 33 -22.31 -20.64 -16.10
C ARG A 33 -21.72 -19.35 -16.70
N VAL A 34 -21.60 -18.30 -15.88
CA VAL A 34 -20.77 -17.13 -16.19
C VAL A 34 -19.35 -17.31 -15.65
N ILE A 35 -18.35 -16.94 -16.45
CA ILE A 35 -16.94 -17.14 -16.15
C ILE A 35 -16.34 -15.86 -15.59
N ASP A 36 -16.49 -14.77 -16.33
CA ASP A 36 -16.03 -13.40 -16.06
C ASP A 36 -17.03 -12.41 -16.71
N GLY A 37 -16.67 -11.13 -16.84
CA GLY A 37 -17.56 -10.06 -17.29
C GLY A 37 -17.97 -10.12 -18.77
N ASP A 38 -17.34 -10.96 -19.59
CA ASP A 38 -17.63 -11.04 -21.02
C ASP A 38 -17.56 -12.47 -21.58
N THR A 39 -17.52 -13.46 -20.70
CA THR A 39 -17.39 -14.87 -21.08
C THR A 39 -18.39 -15.73 -20.34
N ILE A 40 -19.14 -16.54 -21.10
CA ILE A 40 -20.13 -17.49 -20.60
C ILE A 40 -19.86 -18.90 -21.13
N ASP A 41 -20.31 -19.90 -20.39
CA ASP A 41 -20.43 -21.29 -20.81
C ASP A 41 -21.92 -21.57 -21.07
N VAL A 42 -22.24 -22.12 -22.24
CA VAL A 42 -23.60 -22.46 -22.69
C VAL A 42 -23.70 -23.93 -23.09
N ASP A 43 -24.90 -24.48 -23.09
CA ASP A 43 -25.22 -25.80 -23.67
C ASP A 43 -25.64 -25.63 -25.14
N ILE A 44 -24.81 -26.14 -26.05
CA ILE A 44 -25.12 -26.28 -27.48
C ILE A 44 -25.15 -27.77 -27.79
N ASP A 45 -26.33 -28.30 -28.12
CA ASP A 45 -26.54 -29.71 -28.48
C ASP A 45 -26.00 -30.74 -27.44
N GLY A 46 -26.01 -30.38 -26.16
CA GLY A 46 -25.51 -31.22 -25.06
C GLY A 46 -24.00 -31.06 -24.77
N GLU A 47 -23.31 -30.16 -25.49
CA GLU A 47 -21.92 -29.82 -25.28
C GLU A 47 -21.80 -28.48 -24.54
N ASN A 48 -20.91 -28.41 -23.54
CA ASN A 48 -20.61 -27.17 -22.84
C ASN A 48 -19.63 -26.32 -23.67
N THR A 49 -20.15 -25.29 -24.34
CA THR A 49 -19.38 -24.40 -25.23
C THR A 49 -19.07 -23.06 -24.55
N ARG A 50 -17.80 -22.66 -24.64
CA ARG A 50 -17.31 -21.34 -24.18
C ARG A 50 -17.63 -20.27 -25.21
N VAL A 51 -18.39 -19.26 -24.83
CA VAL A 51 -18.75 -18.09 -25.65
C VAL A 51 -18.08 -16.83 -25.09
N ARG A 52 -17.37 -16.10 -25.94
CA ARG A 52 -16.85 -14.76 -25.67
C ARG A 52 -17.78 -13.74 -26.32
N LEU A 53 -18.31 -12.84 -25.51
CA LEU A 53 -19.21 -11.78 -25.95
C LEU A 53 -18.48 -10.85 -26.91
N LEU A 54 -19.02 -10.69 -28.12
CA LEU A 54 -18.45 -9.82 -29.14
C LEU A 54 -18.47 -8.34 -28.74
N ASN A 55 -17.47 -7.64 -29.24
CA ASN A 55 -17.30 -6.19 -29.18
C ASN A 55 -17.17 -5.52 -27.80
N ILE A 56 -17.13 -6.30 -26.71
CA ILE A 56 -16.78 -5.80 -25.37
C ILE A 56 -15.48 -6.43 -24.85
N ASP A 57 -14.75 -5.70 -24.01
CA ASP A 57 -13.64 -6.20 -23.20
C ASP A 57 -13.81 -5.75 -21.75
N THR A 58 -13.82 -6.69 -20.81
CA THR A 58 -14.05 -6.43 -19.38
C THR A 58 -12.79 -6.67 -18.55
N PRO A 59 -12.71 -6.12 -17.32
CA PRO A 59 -11.61 -6.44 -16.43
C PRO A 59 -11.55 -7.95 -16.15
N GLU A 60 -10.34 -8.51 -16.20
CA GLU A 60 -10.09 -9.95 -16.16
C GLU A 60 -10.15 -10.51 -14.73
N ILE A 61 -10.76 -11.70 -14.58
CA ILE A 61 -10.76 -12.44 -13.32
C ILE A 61 -9.40 -13.12 -13.11
N GLY A 62 -8.84 -12.93 -11.92
CA GLY A 62 -7.57 -13.55 -11.54
C GLY A 62 -7.64 -15.08 -11.51
N HIS A 63 -6.58 -15.74 -11.97
CA HIS A 63 -6.47 -17.19 -12.00
C HIS A 63 -5.18 -17.65 -11.30
N ASN A 64 -5.19 -18.87 -10.75
CA ASN A 64 -4.00 -19.49 -10.12
C ASN A 64 -3.38 -18.68 -8.96
N GLY A 65 -4.20 -17.91 -8.23
CA GLY A 65 -3.75 -17.07 -7.12
C GLY A 65 -3.26 -15.69 -7.54
N GLU A 66 -3.36 -15.33 -8.82
CA GLU A 66 -3.21 -13.95 -9.24
C GLU A 66 -4.45 -13.11 -8.86
N PRO A 67 -4.26 -11.83 -8.50
CA PRO A 67 -5.35 -10.94 -8.19
C PRO A 67 -6.22 -10.67 -9.43
N SER A 68 -7.53 -10.55 -9.23
CA SER A 68 -8.42 -10.05 -10.26
C SER A 68 -8.14 -8.57 -10.54
N GLU A 69 -8.44 -8.17 -11.77
CA GLU A 69 -8.48 -6.76 -12.11
C GLU A 69 -9.60 -6.07 -11.35
N CYS A 70 -9.39 -4.79 -11.06
CA CYS A 70 -10.39 -4.01 -10.38
C CYS A 70 -11.66 -3.90 -11.25
N LEU A 71 -12.83 -4.07 -10.62
CA LEU A 71 -14.15 -4.22 -11.25
C LEU A 71 -14.40 -5.54 -12.01
N ALA A 72 -13.47 -6.51 -11.99
CA ALA A 72 -13.69 -7.80 -12.66
C ALA A 72 -14.81 -8.62 -12.01
N GLU A 73 -14.85 -8.67 -10.67
CA GLU A 73 -15.91 -9.37 -9.94
C GLU A 73 -17.26 -8.68 -10.10
N GLU A 74 -17.28 -7.35 -10.16
CA GLU A 74 -18.48 -6.55 -10.42
C GLU A 74 -19.02 -6.78 -11.83
N ALA A 75 -18.15 -6.80 -12.85
CA ALA A 75 -18.52 -7.14 -14.23
C ALA A 75 -19.12 -8.54 -14.32
N LYS A 76 -18.47 -9.51 -13.68
CA LYS A 76 -18.97 -10.89 -13.61
C LYS A 76 -20.30 -10.99 -12.88
N GLN A 77 -20.45 -10.34 -11.72
CA GLN A 77 -21.69 -10.36 -10.94
C GLN A 77 -22.85 -9.72 -11.69
N TYR A 78 -22.58 -8.63 -12.42
CA TYR A 78 -23.56 -8.01 -13.29
C TYR A 78 -24.04 -9.00 -14.37
N LEU A 79 -23.09 -9.65 -15.05
CA LEU A 79 -23.42 -10.63 -16.08
C LEU A 79 -24.13 -11.86 -15.50
N GLU A 80 -23.76 -12.34 -14.30
CA GLU A 80 -24.47 -13.39 -13.56
C GLU A 80 -25.92 -12.99 -13.22
N GLY A 81 -26.15 -11.72 -12.91
CA GLY A 81 -27.48 -11.18 -12.63
C GLY A 81 -28.37 -11.12 -13.87
N ARG A 82 -27.78 -10.80 -15.05
CA ARG A 82 -28.50 -10.81 -16.34
C ARG A 82 -28.68 -12.22 -16.89
N LEU A 83 -27.67 -13.08 -16.71
CA LEU A 83 -27.58 -14.44 -17.28
C LEU A 83 -27.45 -15.51 -16.17
N PRO A 84 -28.44 -15.66 -15.27
CA PRO A 84 -28.39 -16.75 -14.30
C PRO A 84 -28.37 -18.12 -15.00
N LYS A 85 -27.84 -19.14 -14.33
CA LYS A 85 -27.82 -20.50 -14.88
C LYS A 85 -29.24 -20.95 -15.25
N GLY A 86 -29.39 -21.48 -16.47
CA GLY A 86 -30.66 -21.93 -17.02
C GLY A 86 -31.36 -20.87 -17.87
N THR A 87 -30.83 -19.66 -17.97
CA THR A 87 -31.36 -18.63 -18.88
C THR A 87 -31.19 -19.08 -20.32
N GLU A 88 -32.28 -18.98 -21.09
CA GLU A 88 -32.26 -19.17 -22.54
C GLU A 88 -31.82 -17.86 -23.19
N VAL A 89 -30.82 -17.93 -24.07
CA VAL A 89 -30.29 -16.77 -24.79
C VAL A 89 -30.21 -17.08 -26.28
N ARG A 90 -30.35 -16.04 -27.10
CA ARG A 90 -30.05 -16.11 -28.53
C ARG A 90 -28.62 -15.64 -28.75
N LEU A 91 -27.80 -16.49 -29.35
CA LEU A 91 -26.48 -16.15 -29.87
C LEU A 91 -26.66 -15.63 -31.28
N GLU A 92 -26.04 -14.50 -31.61
CA GLU A 92 -25.98 -13.97 -32.96
C GLU A 92 -24.52 -13.80 -33.38
N TYR A 93 -24.16 -14.37 -34.53
CA TYR A 93 -22.78 -14.44 -34.99
C TYR A 93 -22.41 -13.29 -35.93
N ASP A 94 -21.09 -13.15 -36.14
CA ASP A 94 -20.48 -12.25 -37.12
C ASP A 94 -19.51 -13.05 -38.03
N SER A 95 -18.71 -12.36 -38.83
CA SER A 95 -17.85 -12.91 -39.89
C SER A 95 -16.95 -14.05 -39.42
N GLU A 96 -16.35 -13.93 -38.23
CA GLU A 96 -15.54 -14.95 -37.58
C GLU A 96 -16.27 -15.50 -36.35
N ARG A 97 -16.63 -16.79 -36.38
CA ARG A 97 -17.40 -17.44 -35.30
C ARG A 97 -16.55 -17.98 -34.14
N THR A 98 -15.24 -18.04 -34.30
CA THR A 98 -14.36 -18.66 -33.32
C THR A 98 -13.04 -17.91 -33.24
N ASP A 99 -12.56 -17.65 -32.03
CA ASP A 99 -11.25 -17.04 -31.85
C ASP A 99 -10.10 -18.07 -31.91
N LYS A 100 -8.86 -17.57 -31.84
CA LYS A 100 -7.64 -18.40 -31.85
C LYS A 100 -7.52 -19.37 -30.65
N TYR A 101 -8.35 -19.21 -29.62
CA TYR A 101 -8.39 -20.08 -28.44
C TYR A 101 -9.49 -21.13 -28.52
N GLY A 102 -10.29 -21.13 -29.59
CA GLY A 102 -11.40 -22.05 -29.77
C GLY A 102 -12.70 -21.62 -29.08
N ARG A 103 -12.80 -20.36 -28.61
CA ARG A 103 -14.04 -19.83 -28.03
C ARG A 103 -14.97 -19.39 -29.14
N THR A 104 -16.26 -19.68 -28.99
CA THR A 104 -17.31 -19.14 -29.85
C THR A 104 -17.43 -17.64 -29.65
N LEU A 105 -17.53 -16.88 -30.74
CA LEU A 105 -17.69 -15.43 -30.74
C LEU A 105 -19.13 -15.07 -31.10
N ALA A 106 -19.87 -14.43 -30.19
CA ALA A 106 -21.27 -14.08 -30.44
C ALA A 106 -21.71 -12.79 -29.73
N GLY A 107 -22.66 -12.08 -30.32
CA GLY A 107 -23.57 -11.21 -29.58
C GLY A 107 -24.57 -12.06 -28.80
N VAL A 108 -24.87 -11.68 -27.56
CA VAL A 108 -25.79 -12.43 -26.69
C VAL A 108 -27.04 -11.60 -26.43
N PHE A 109 -28.19 -12.18 -26.69
CA PHE A 109 -29.50 -11.54 -26.54
C PHE A 109 -30.40 -12.32 -25.59
N ILE A 110 -31.12 -11.59 -24.73
CA ILE A 110 -32.31 -12.09 -24.05
C ILE A 110 -33.50 -11.36 -24.67
N ASP A 111 -34.40 -12.10 -25.31
CA ASP A 111 -35.47 -11.49 -26.10
C ASP A 111 -34.88 -10.49 -27.14
N ASP A 112 -35.18 -9.19 -26.95
CA ASP A 112 -34.67 -8.07 -27.74
C ASP A 112 -33.54 -7.28 -27.05
N ASP A 113 -33.20 -7.62 -25.79
CA ASP A 113 -32.13 -6.95 -25.03
C ASP A 113 -30.75 -7.46 -25.47
N PHE A 114 -29.88 -6.55 -25.90
CA PHE A 114 -28.51 -6.88 -26.26
C PHE A 114 -27.56 -6.80 -25.05
N ILE A 115 -27.23 -7.96 -24.49
CA ILE A 115 -26.51 -8.06 -23.21
C ILE A 115 -25.10 -7.47 -23.30
N ASN A 116 -24.42 -7.54 -24.44
CA ASN A 116 -23.07 -6.99 -24.55
C ASN A 116 -23.10 -5.45 -24.42
N ALA A 117 -24.11 -4.79 -24.99
CA ALA A 117 -24.30 -3.34 -24.83
C ALA A 117 -24.71 -2.99 -23.40
N ASP A 118 -25.53 -3.81 -22.73
CA ASP A 118 -25.89 -3.64 -21.32
C ASP A 118 -24.64 -3.57 -20.42
N VAL A 119 -23.68 -4.49 -20.58
CA VAL A 119 -22.42 -4.49 -19.80
C VAL A 119 -21.62 -3.20 -20.02
N ALA A 120 -21.56 -2.70 -21.27
CA ALA A 120 -20.90 -1.44 -21.57
C ALA A 120 -21.65 -0.22 -21.02
N ALA A 121 -22.98 -0.24 -21.01
CA ALA A 121 -23.82 0.83 -20.47
C ALA A 121 -23.63 1.03 -18.96
N GLU A 122 -23.33 -0.03 -18.21
CA GLU A 122 -22.97 0.02 -16.79
C GLU A 122 -21.52 0.47 -16.54
N GLY A 123 -20.75 0.71 -17.59
CA GLY A 123 -19.34 1.09 -17.49
C GLY A 123 -18.45 -0.06 -17.02
N LEU A 124 -18.83 -1.31 -17.30
CA LEU A 124 -18.07 -2.50 -16.91
C LEU A 124 -17.25 -3.09 -18.05
N ALA A 125 -17.41 -2.56 -19.27
CA ALA A 125 -16.67 -2.97 -20.45
C ALA A 125 -16.16 -1.78 -21.28
N THR A 126 -15.08 -2.01 -22.02
CA THR A 126 -14.67 -1.15 -23.15
C THR A 126 -15.16 -1.70 -24.48
N ALA A 127 -15.45 -0.81 -25.43
CA ALA A 127 -15.81 -1.22 -26.79
C ALA A 127 -14.56 -1.60 -27.62
N VAL A 128 -14.54 -2.80 -28.21
CA VAL A 128 -13.39 -3.35 -28.95
C VAL A 128 -13.84 -4.08 -30.22
N VAL A 129 -12.94 -4.27 -31.19
CA VAL A 129 -13.17 -5.09 -32.39
C VAL A 129 -12.27 -6.33 -32.33
N PHE A 130 -12.84 -7.50 -32.57
CA PHE A 130 -12.12 -8.78 -32.60
C PHE A 130 -12.02 -9.31 -34.03
N GLY A 131 -10.83 -9.31 -34.62
CA GLY A 131 -10.66 -9.74 -36.02
C GLY A 131 -11.46 -8.85 -36.97
N GLY A 132 -12.23 -9.47 -37.86
CA GLY A 132 -13.20 -8.79 -38.73
C GLY A 132 -14.57 -8.51 -38.10
N ASN A 133 -14.79 -8.82 -36.83
CA ASN A 133 -16.12 -8.74 -36.21
C ASN A 133 -16.43 -7.34 -35.66
N ASP A 134 -17.15 -6.53 -36.44
CA ASP A 134 -17.59 -5.19 -36.09
C ASP A 134 -19.12 -5.00 -36.09
N LYS A 135 -19.89 -6.07 -36.34
CA LYS A 135 -21.36 -6.02 -36.48
C LYS A 135 -22.07 -5.33 -35.32
N PHE A 136 -21.60 -5.52 -34.08
CA PHE A 136 -22.21 -4.93 -32.88
C PHE A 136 -21.41 -3.76 -32.30
N TYR A 137 -20.30 -3.38 -32.93
CA TYR A 137 -19.35 -2.42 -32.37
C TYR A 137 -19.96 -1.05 -32.12
N ASP A 138 -20.72 -0.52 -33.08
CA ASP A 138 -21.31 0.82 -32.94
C ASP A 138 -22.36 0.89 -31.82
N GLU A 139 -23.10 -0.19 -31.58
CA GLU A 139 -24.08 -0.26 -30.50
C GLU A 139 -23.39 -0.29 -29.13
N VAL A 140 -22.40 -1.17 -28.96
CA VAL A 140 -21.58 -1.23 -27.74
C VAL A 140 -20.86 0.09 -27.49
N ARG A 141 -20.27 0.68 -28.54
CA ARG A 141 -19.57 1.96 -28.44
C ARG A 141 -20.52 3.07 -28.02
N ASN A 142 -21.76 3.09 -28.50
CA ASN A 142 -22.73 4.08 -28.07
C ASN A 142 -23.16 3.88 -26.60
N ALA A 143 -23.30 2.62 -26.16
CA ALA A 143 -23.58 2.29 -24.77
C ALA A 143 -22.45 2.72 -23.81
N GLU A 144 -21.18 2.52 -24.20
CA GLU A 144 -19.99 2.92 -23.43
C GLU A 144 -19.95 4.44 -23.13
N ARG A 145 -20.53 5.29 -24.00
CA ARG A 145 -20.37 6.75 -23.92
C ARG A 145 -20.86 7.36 -22.62
N GLY A 146 -22.00 6.88 -22.11
CA GLY A 146 -22.60 7.39 -20.87
C GLY A 146 -21.65 7.33 -19.68
N PRO A 147 -21.24 6.13 -19.23
CA PRO A 147 -20.33 5.97 -18.10
C PRO A 147 -18.95 6.59 -18.37
N LYS A 148 -18.49 6.59 -19.62
CA LYS A 148 -17.22 7.23 -19.98
C LYS A 148 -17.23 8.75 -19.83
N ASP A 149 -18.28 9.41 -20.30
CA ASP A 149 -18.45 10.86 -20.17
C ASP A 149 -18.70 11.26 -18.71
N ALA A 150 -19.34 10.38 -17.92
CA ALA A 150 -19.58 10.59 -16.49
C ALA A 150 -18.37 10.27 -15.60
N GLY A 151 -17.37 9.54 -16.10
CA GLY A 151 -16.27 9.03 -15.28
C GLY A 151 -16.78 8.00 -14.26
N GLU A 152 -17.59 7.05 -14.71
CA GLU A 152 -18.19 5.97 -13.92
C GLU A 152 -17.65 4.60 -14.34
N GLY A 153 -17.87 3.59 -13.51
CA GLY A 153 -17.35 2.24 -13.73
C GLY A 153 -15.84 2.25 -13.94
N ILE A 154 -15.37 1.48 -14.93
CA ILE A 154 -13.95 1.39 -15.30
C ILE A 154 -13.36 2.75 -15.72
N PHE A 155 -14.16 3.74 -16.12
CA PHE A 155 -13.68 5.07 -16.50
C PHE A 155 -13.47 6.00 -15.30
N GLY A 156 -14.04 5.66 -14.15
CA GLY A 156 -14.02 6.46 -12.92
C GLY A 156 -13.05 5.98 -11.84
N VAL A 157 -12.36 4.87 -12.08
CA VAL A 157 -11.60 4.20 -11.02
C VAL A 157 -10.32 4.94 -10.61
N SER A 158 -9.89 4.69 -9.37
CA SER A 158 -8.68 5.27 -8.80
C SER A 158 -7.41 4.77 -9.49
N ASP A 159 -6.29 5.45 -9.24
CA ASP A 159 -4.99 5.09 -9.82
C ASP A 159 -4.51 3.73 -9.30
N GLU A 160 -4.81 3.43 -8.03
CA GLU A 160 -4.49 2.18 -7.36
C GLU A 160 -5.25 1.01 -8.01
N CYS A 161 -6.52 1.23 -8.35
CA CYS A 161 -7.37 0.27 -9.05
C CYS A 161 -6.86 -0.03 -10.49
N LYS A 162 -6.33 0.98 -11.20
CA LYS A 162 -5.78 0.79 -12.57
C LYS A 162 -4.55 -0.12 -12.62
N VAL A 163 -3.86 -0.31 -11.49
CA VAL A 163 -2.64 -1.12 -11.40
C VAL A 163 -2.76 -2.30 -10.44
N SER A 164 -3.95 -2.56 -9.88
CA SER A 164 -4.14 -3.47 -8.75
C SER A 164 -3.81 -4.93 -9.06
N SER A 165 -3.92 -5.34 -10.33
CA SER A 165 -3.62 -6.72 -10.73
C SER A 165 -2.13 -7.00 -10.90
N ASP A 166 -1.27 -5.97 -11.00
CA ASP A 166 0.17 -6.12 -10.99
C ASP A 166 0.71 -5.79 -9.60
N LYS A 167 1.19 -6.81 -8.89
CA LYS A 167 1.69 -6.69 -7.51
C LYS A 167 2.81 -5.67 -7.38
N ASN A 168 3.75 -5.62 -8.34
CA ASN A 168 4.89 -4.70 -8.28
C ASN A 168 4.44 -3.26 -8.49
N MET A 169 3.51 -3.03 -9.42
CA MET A 169 2.94 -1.70 -9.66
C MET A 169 2.09 -1.24 -8.48
N ALA A 170 1.25 -2.13 -7.93
CA ALA A 170 0.42 -1.85 -6.76
C ALA A 170 1.27 -1.50 -5.53
N GLU A 171 2.36 -2.24 -5.29
CA GLU A 171 3.32 -1.95 -4.23
C GLU A 171 4.02 -0.60 -4.44
N ALA A 172 4.42 -0.27 -5.68
CA ALA A 172 5.04 1.01 -5.99
C ALA A 172 4.11 2.21 -5.72
N VAL A 173 2.84 2.10 -6.11
CA VAL A 173 1.83 3.13 -5.84
C VAL A 173 1.57 3.25 -4.34
N SER A 174 1.37 2.12 -3.65
CA SER A 174 1.14 2.10 -2.19
C SER A 174 2.33 2.67 -1.40
N GLY A 175 3.56 2.40 -1.85
CA GLY A 175 4.77 2.96 -1.25
C GLY A 175 4.85 4.48 -1.38
N ALA A 176 4.45 5.03 -2.53
CA ALA A 176 4.36 6.48 -2.72
C ALA A 176 3.29 7.12 -1.84
N GLU A 177 2.13 6.48 -1.69
CA GLU A 177 1.08 6.96 -0.78
C GLU A 177 1.50 6.93 0.68
N ALA A 178 2.17 5.85 1.10
CA ALA A 178 2.70 5.72 2.45
C ALA A 178 3.74 6.81 2.75
N ALA A 179 4.62 7.13 1.79
CA ALA A 179 5.57 8.23 1.92
C ALA A 179 4.87 9.59 2.02
N ALA A 180 3.86 9.84 1.17
CA ALA A 180 3.05 11.06 1.23
C ALA A 180 2.32 11.21 2.58
N ALA A 181 1.78 10.11 3.12
CA ALA A 181 1.14 10.07 4.43
C ALA A 181 2.14 10.30 5.57
N ALA A 182 3.38 9.80 5.45
CA ALA A 182 4.43 10.02 6.44
C ALA A 182 4.76 11.51 6.60
N PHE A 183 4.79 12.28 5.51
CA PHE A 183 4.92 13.75 5.58
C PHE A 183 3.76 14.43 6.30
N ALA A 184 2.53 13.92 6.16
CA ALA A 184 1.40 14.47 6.90
C ALA A 184 1.51 14.21 8.41
N ALA A 185 2.13 13.10 8.81
CA ALA A 185 2.37 12.75 10.20
C ALA A 185 3.58 13.44 10.83
N SER A 186 4.48 14.03 10.03
CA SER A 186 5.75 14.61 10.50
C SER A 186 5.66 16.06 11.01
N GLY A 187 4.46 16.64 11.11
CA GLY A 187 4.28 18.07 11.42
C GLY A 187 4.90 18.58 12.73
N GLU A 188 5.24 17.68 13.66
CA GLU A 188 5.93 17.99 14.93
C GLU A 188 7.27 17.24 15.08
N ALA A 189 7.81 16.68 13.99
CA ALA A 189 9.05 15.93 14.01
C ALA A 189 10.27 16.82 14.31
N ASP A 190 11.32 16.22 14.86
CA ASP A 190 12.64 16.83 14.92
C ASP A 190 13.38 16.69 13.58
N ILE A 191 14.62 17.21 13.53
CA ILE A 191 15.48 17.15 12.34
C ILE A 191 15.58 15.72 11.79
N ALA A 192 15.84 14.74 12.67
CA ALA A 192 15.99 13.34 12.26
C ALA A 192 14.70 12.77 11.67
N GLY A 193 13.54 13.15 12.21
CA GLY A 193 12.25 12.74 11.67
C GLY A 193 11.97 13.34 10.28
N TYR A 194 12.38 14.59 10.03
CA TYR A 194 12.28 15.20 8.69
C TYR A 194 13.24 14.56 7.69
N GLU A 195 14.46 14.22 8.10
CA GLU A 195 15.42 13.48 7.26
C GLU A 195 14.87 12.09 6.89
N ASP A 196 14.28 11.36 7.84
CA ASP A 196 13.67 10.04 7.61
C ASP A 196 12.53 10.08 6.59
N VAL A 197 11.63 11.07 6.64
CA VAL A 197 10.55 11.19 5.65
C VAL A 197 11.05 11.58 4.26
N LEU A 198 12.14 12.36 4.17
CA LEU A 198 12.79 12.66 2.89
C LEU A 198 13.44 11.40 2.29
N ASP A 199 14.08 10.56 3.10
CA ASP A 199 14.66 9.28 2.65
C ASP A 199 13.58 8.30 2.18
N LYS A 200 12.46 8.20 2.91
CA LYS A 200 11.28 7.42 2.50
C LYS A 200 10.72 7.90 1.17
N SER A 201 10.63 9.22 0.98
CA SER A 201 10.18 9.81 -0.28
C SER A 201 11.12 9.48 -1.44
N ALA A 202 12.43 9.55 -1.23
CA ALA A 202 13.42 9.18 -2.24
C ALA A 202 13.30 7.69 -2.63
N ALA A 203 13.13 6.81 -1.65
CA ALA A 203 12.90 5.38 -1.89
C ALA A 203 11.59 5.13 -2.66
N ALA A 204 10.51 5.82 -2.30
CA ALA A 204 9.23 5.69 -2.97
C ALA A 204 9.29 6.15 -4.44
N LYS A 205 9.94 7.30 -4.72
CA LYS A 205 10.16 7.77 -6.11
C LYS A 205 10.99 6.78 -6.93
N ALA A 206 12.01 6.16 -6.34
CA ALA A 206 12.77 5.11 -7.02
C ALA A 206 11.89 3.89 -7.35
N GLY A 207 10.93 3.55 -6.47
CA GLY A 207 9.94 2.49 -6.69
C GLY A 207 8.98 2.78 -7.85
N LEU A 208 8.54 4.04 -8.02
CA LEU A 208 7.61 4.43 -9.10
C LEU A 208 8.17 4.16 -10.51
N ALA A 209 9.49 4.03 -10.68
CA ALA A 209 10.09 3.63 -11.95
C ALA A 209 9.62 2.25 -12.44
N VAL A 210 9.14 1.37 -11.54
CA VAL A 210 8.54 0.06 -11.87
C VAL A 210 7.36 0.22 -12.82
N LEU A 211 6.51 1.24 -12.62
CA LEU A 211 5.32 1.49 -13.45
C LEU A 211 5.67 1.63 -14.94
N THR A 212 6.79 2.30 -15.24
CA THR A 212 7.20 2.52 -16.63
C THR A 212 8.00 1.36 -17.22
N ARG A 213 8.74 0.62 -16.39
CA ARG A 213 9.55 -0.55 -16.81
C ARG A 213 8.70 -1.77 -17.11
N HIS A 214 7.63 -1.98 -16.34
CA HIS A 214 6.75 -3.15 -16.42
C HIS A 214 5.44 -2.87 -17.17
N LYS A 215 5.33 -1.74 -17.86
CA LYS A 215 4.10 -1.34 -18.58
C LYS A 215 3.56 -2.42 -19.54
N ASP A 216 4.45 -3.28 -20.05
CA ASP A 216 4.16 -4.33 -21.02
C ASP A 216 3.74 -5.65 -20.37
N ASP A 217 3.86 -5.80 -19.05
CA ASP A 217 3.41 -6.97 -18.29
C ASP A 217 1.90 -6.94 -17.99
N ARG A 218 1.27 -5.78 -18.20
CA ARG A 218 -0.18 -5.56 -18.03
C ARG A 218 -1.03 -6.41 -18.98
N SER A 219 -2.26 -6.69 -18.57
CA SER A 219 -3.23 -7.41 -19.40
C SER A 219 -3.58 -6.65 -20.69
N THR A 220 -4.23 -7.36 -21.61
CA THR A 220 -4.77 -6.75 -22.83
C THR A 220 -5.79 -5.66 -22.47
N PHE A 221 -6.71 -5.95 -21.55
CA PHE A 221 -7.71 -5.01 -21.06
C PHE A 221 -7.04 -3.75 -20.50
N GLN A 222 -6.09 -3.87 -19.56
CA GLN A 222 -5.42 -2.71 -18.95
C GLN A 222 -4.67 -1.84 -19.95
N LYS A 223 -4.06 -2.45 -20.98
CA LYS A 223 -3.39 -1.69 -22.05
C LYS A 223 -4.38 -0.92 -22.91
N ALA A 224 -5.56 -1.48 -23.14
CA ALA A 224 -6.62 -0.86 -23.95
C ALA A 224 -7.39 0.22 -23.16
N ALA A 225 -7.85 -0.12 -21.96
CA ALA A 225 -8.63 0.77 -21.10
C ALA A 225 -7.78 1.91 -20.50
N TYR A 226 -6.52 1.62 -20.16
CA TYR A 226 -5.64 2.54 -19.44
C TYR A 226 -4.25 2.67 -20.08
N PRO A 227 -4.14 3.07 -21.36
CA PRO A 227 -2.87 3.02 -22.10
C PRO A 227 -1.77 3.81 -21.40
N ASP A 228 -2.09 5.03 -20.93
CA ASP A 228 -1.14 5.98 -20.36
C ASP A 228 -1.03 5.92 -18.83
N ALA A 229 -1.87 5.12 -18.15
CA ALA A 229 -1.98 5.13 -16.70
C ALA A 229 -0.64 4.95 -15.96
N PRO A 230 0.26 4.00 -16.31
CA PRO A 230 1.50 3.83 -15.55
C PRO A 230 2.38 5.09 -15.58
N LYS A 231 2.40 5.81 -16.71
CA LYS A 231 3.15 7.05 -16.87
C LYS A 231 2.47 8.21 -16.12
N GLU A 232 1.15 8.33 -16.24
CA GLU A 232 0.39 9.40 -15.59
C GLU A 232 0.41 9.26 -14.06
N ILE A 233 0.25 8.04 -13.55
CA ILE A 233 0.31 7.71 -12.13
C ILE A 233 1.69 8.03 -11.57
N ALA A 234 2.76 7.55 -12.23
CA ALA A 234 4.13 7.86 -11.82
C ALA A 234 4.37 9.38 -11.74
N ALA A 235 4.04 10.10 -12.81
CA ALA A 235 4.24 11.55 -12.86
C ALA A 235 3.36 12.31 -11.84
N LYS A 236 2.17 11.81 -11.51
CA LYS A 236 1.28 12.41 -10.51
C LYS A 236 1.82 12.22 -9.10
N LYS A 237 2.19 10.99 -8.73
CA LYS A 237 2.72 10.65 -7.40
C LYS A 237 4.11 11.27 -7.18
N GLU A 238 4.96 11.34 -8.20
CA GLU A 238 6.25 12.05 -8.13
C GLU A 238 6.05 13.54 -7.83
N ARG A 239 5.15 14.22 -8.55
CA ARG A 239 4.84 15.65 -8.31
C ARG A 239 4.25 15.90 -6.92
N GLU A 240 3.43 14.98 -6.43
CA GLU A 240 2.90 15.04 -5.06
C GLU A 240 4.02 14.97 -4.03
N LEU A 241 4.90 13.97 -4.15
CA LEU A 241 6.06 13.80 -3.27
C LEU A 241 7.01 14.98 -3.33
N GLU A 242 7.32 15.52 -4.52
CA GLU A 242 8.13 16.73 -4.68
C GLU A 242 7.54 17.94 -3.94
N GLY A 243 6.22 18.10 -4.00
CA GLY A 243 5.52 19.15 -3.25
C GLY A 243 5.68 18.99 -1.75
N LYS A 244 5.58 17.76 -1.24
CA LYS A 244 5.76 17.44 0.18
C LYS A 244 7.21 17.59 0.64
N GLU A 245 8.17 17.13 -0.16
CA GLU A 245 9.60 17.28 0.09
C GLU A 245 10.00 18.74 0.21
N LYS A 246 9.44 19.60 -0.64
CA LYS A 246 9.69 21.05 -0.56
C LYS A 246 9.24 21.61 0.80
N GLN A 247 8.02 21.28 1.23
CA GLN A 247 7.50 21.71 2.53
C GLN A 247 8.36 21.19 3.69
N ALA A 248 8.77 19.92 3.64
CA ALA A 248 9.62 19.31 4.66
C ALA A 248 11.00 19.97 4.75
N ARG A 249 11.61 20.32 3.61
CA ARG A 249 12.91 21.01 3.57
C ARG A 249 12.83 22.42 4.14
N GLU A 250 11.74 23.14 3.89
CA GLU A 250 11.51 24.47 4.49
C GLU A 250 11.37 24.41 6.02
N GLU A 251 10.71 23.38 6.56
CA GLU A 251 10.63 23.17 8.02
C GLU A 251 11.97 22.71 8.62
N LEU A 252 12.69 21.83 7.91
CA LEU A 252 14.01 21.36 8.32
C LEU A 252 15.00 22.53 8.44
N GLU A 253 15.03 23.44 7.46
CA GLU A 253 15.89 24.63 7.49
C GLU A 253 15.61 25.50 8.73
N LYS A 254 14.33 25.74 9.07
CA LYS A 254 13.94 26.48 10.28
C LYS A 254 14.41 25.80 11.56
N LEU A 255 14.32 24.47 11.63
CA LEU A 255 14.78 23.69 12.78
C LEU A 255 16.30 23.76 12.94
N GLU A 256 17.04 23.67 11.84
CA GLU A 256 18.49 23.80 11.82
C GLU A 256 18.95 25.19 12.24
N GLU A 257 18.34 26.25 11.71
CA GLU A 257 18.61 27.63 12.11
C GLU A 257 18.36 27.84 13.61
N LYS A 258 17.21 27.35 14.11
CA LYS A 258 16.88 27.43 15.54
C LYS A 258 17.90 26.70 16.40
N LYS A 259 18.33 25.50 16.00
CA LYS A 259 19.36 24.73 16.70
C LYS A 259 20.69 25.48 16.74
N GLN A 260 21.11 26.06 15.61
CA GLN A 260 22.33 26.86 15.54
C GLN A 260 22.26 28.11 16.43
N GLU A 261 21.09 28.77 16.48
CA GLU A 261 20.88 29.92 17.36
C GLU A 261 20.93 29.51 18.84
N GLU A 262 20.32 28.39 19.22
CA GLU A 262 20.37 27.85 20.57
C GLU A 262 21.79 27.47 20.99
N GLU A 263 22.55 26.80 20.11
CA GLU A 263 23.97 26.48 20.34
C GLU A 263 24.84 27.73 20.47
N LYS A 264 24.56 28.77 19.69
CA LYS A 264 25.28 30.05 19.79
C LYS A 264 24.98 30.73 21.12
N ARG A 265 23.71 30.83 21.52
CA ARG A 265 23.30 31.39 22.81
C ARG A 265 23.92 30.62 23.98
N GLU A 266 24.02 29.31 23.87
CA GLU A 266 24.66 28.48 24.88
C GLU A 266 26.17 28.74 24.99
N LYS A 267 26.87 28.88 23.86
CA LYS A 267 28.30 29.26 23.85
C LYS A 267 28.52 30.64 24.47
N GLU A 268 27.68 31.62 24.14
CA GLU A 268 27.74 32.97 24.72
C GLU A 268 27.50 32.94 26.24
N ARG A 269 26.54 32.13 26.72
CA ARG A 269 26.31 31.92 28.16
C ARG A 269 27.52 31.31 28.85
N GLN A 270 28.10 30.26 28.28
CA GLN A 270 29.28 29.60 28.83
C GLN A 270 30.51 30.52 28.86
N GLU A 271 30.69 31.36 27.85
CA GLU A 271 31.75 32.36 27.82
C GLU A 271 31.53 33.45 28.87
N GLU A 272 30.29 33.94 29.05
CA GLU A 272 29.97 34.91 30.09
C GLU A 272 30.19 34.33 31.50
N GLU A 273 29.76 33.08 31.73
CA GLU A 273 30.01 32.37 33.00
C GLU A 273 31.50 32.20 33.28
N ARG A 274 32.29 31.85 32.26
CA ARG A 274 33.76 31.77 32.37
C ARG A 274 34.35 33.12 32.73
N ARG A 275 33.96 34.20 32.04
CA ARG A 275 34.44 35.56 32.34
C ARG A 275 34.13 35.96 33.78
N ARG A 276 32.88 35.75 34.23
CA ARG A 276 32.46 36.03 35.61
C ARG A 276 33.22 35.17 36.64
N ALA A 277 33.62 33.95 36.29
CA ALA A 277 34.41 33.10 37.17
C ALA A 277 35.87 33.58 37.29
N GLU A 278 36.47 33.99 36.18
CA GLU A 278 37.81 34.59 36.15
C GLU A 278 37.85 35.89 36.96
N GLU A 279 36.85 36.78 36.77
CA GLU A 279 36.68 38.01 37.56
C GLU A 279 36.62 37.71 39.07
N ARG A 280 35.79 36.74 39.50
CA ARG A 280 35.72 36.33 40.92
C ARG A 280 37.04 35.76 41.45
N GLN A 281 37.78 35.01 40.63
CA GLN A 281 39.09 34.49 41.05
C GLN A 281 40.13 35.60 41.20
N GLU A 282 40.08 36.62 40.36
CA GLU A 282 40.95 37.78 40.48
C GLU A 282 40.61 38.64 41.70
N GLU A 283 39.32 38.88 41.96
CA GLU A 283 38.86 39.54 43.19
C GLU A 283 39.33 38.77 44.44
N ASN A 284 39.20 37.45 44.46
CA ASN A 284 39.69 36.63 45.57
C ASN A 284 41.22 36.73 45.74
N ARG A 285 41.99 36.70 44.65
CA ARG A 285 43.46 36.87 44.70
C ARG A 285 43.87 38.25 45.23
N GLN A 286 43.15 39.30 44.84
CA GLN A 286 43.37 40.65 45.36
C GLN A 286 43.05 40.73 46.86
N GLN A 287 41.93 40.13 47.29
CA GLN A 287 41.58 40.07 48.72
C GLN A 287 42.62 39.29 49.55
N GLU A 288 43.19 38.20 49.01
CA GLU A 288 44.28 37.46 49.66
C GLU A 288 45.57 38.29 49.75
N HIS A 289 45.91 39.06 48.72
CA HIS A 289 47.09 39.92 48.72
C HIS A 289 46.95 41.10 49.71
N ASP A 290 45.77 41.70 49.80
CA ASP A 290 45.52 42.86 50.66
C ASP A 290 45.15 42.46 52.11
N ALA A 291 45.11 41.15 52.40
CA ALA A 291 44.89 40.65 53.75
C ALA A 291 46.08 41.03 54.67
N PRO A 292 45.83 41.64 55.85
CA PRO A 292 46.91 42.01 56.76
C PRO A 292 47.66 40.77 57.22
N GLU A 293 49.00 40.86 57.23
CA GLU A 293 49.88 39.82 57.75
C GLU A 293 49.57 39.61 59.24
N VAL A 294 48.85 38.52 59.55
CA VAL A 294 48.56 38.15 60.94
C VAL A 294 49.88 37.68 61.54
N GLU A 295 50.46 38.48 62.44
CA GLU A 295 51.56 38.05 63.30
C GLU A 295 51.15 36.75 63.99
N VAL A 296 51.81 35.65 63.60
CA VAL A 296 51.71 34.38 64.31
C VAL A 296 52.45 34.58 65.63
N ALA A 297 51.69 34.90 66.69
CA ALA A 297 52.21 34.89 68.05
C ALA A 297 52.72 33.48 68.37
N GLU A 298 53.99 33.38 68.76
CA GLU A 298 54.63 32.15 69.22
C GLU A 298 53.80 31.49 70.33
N GLN A 299 53.37 30.25 70.10
CA GLN A 299 52.78 29.44 71.16
C GLN A 299 53.89 28.95 72.10
N PRO A 300 53.71 29.04 73.43
CA PRO A 300 54.73 28.62 74.38
C PRO A 300 54.91 27.10 74.35
N THR A 301 56.17 26.67 74.37
CA THR A 301 56.58 25.29 74.62
C THR A 301 56.15 24.86 76.02
N HIS A 302 55.29 23.84 76.13
CA HIS A 302 55.12 23.08 77.36
C HIS A 302 55.42 21.60 77.07
N GLU A 303 56.60 21.18 77.53
CA GLU A 303 56.83 19.80 77.98
C GLU A 303 55.88 19.52 79.16
N GLU A 304 55.02 18.51 79.04
CA GLU A 304 54.80 17.50 80.09
C GLU A 304 54.03 16.32 79.47
N ALA A 305 54.69 15.17 79.35
CA ALA A 305 54.08 13.94 78.88
C ALA A 305 53.25 13.31 80.01
N ALA A 306 51.93 13.47 79.95
CA ALA A 306 51.00 12.70 80.75
C ALA A 306 50.51 11.47 79.96
N GLU A 307 50.87 10.31 80.48
CA GLU A 307 50.46 8.97 80.03
C GLU A 307 48.92 8.86 80.08
N TYR A 308 48.26 8.80 78.91
CA TYR A 308 46.83 8.54 78.79
C TYR A 308 46.62 7.24 78.01
N GLN A 309 45.96 6.28 78.65
CA GLN A 309 45.61 4.98 78.07
C GLN A 309 44.62 5.13 76.92
N ALA A 310 44.91 4.48 75.81
CA ALA A 310 44.05 4.42 74.63
C ALA A 310 42.75 3.66 74.92
N PRO A 311 41.56 4.23 74.63
CA PRO A 311 40.33 3.47 74.63
C PRO A 311 40.26 2.54 73.39
N GLU A 312 39.63 1.37 73.58
CA GLU A 312 39.47 0.34 72.55
C GLU A 312 38.88 0.89 71.24
N GLN A 313 39.45 0.44 70.13
CA GLN A 313 39.02 0.79 68.77
C GLN A 313 37.57 0.37 68.54
N GLN A 314 36.68 1.35 68.40
CA GLN A 314 35.40 1.11 67.74
C GLN A 314 35.66 0.85 66.24
N PRO A 315 35.00 -0.16 65.64
CA PRO A 315 35.15 -0.43 64.21
C PRO A 315 34.71 0.78 63.39
N ALA A 316 35.50 1.12 62.37
CA ALA A 316 35.30 2.28 61.52
C ALA A 316 33.85 2.36 60.99
N PRO A 317 33.22 3.56 60.99
CA PRO A 317 31.94 3.73 60.34
C PRO A 317 32.10 3.43 58.85
N GLN A 318 31.22 2.56 58.33
CA GLN A 318 31.19 2.28 56.89
C GLN A 318 30.92 3.58 56.11
N PRO A 319 31.56 3.77 54.96
CA PRO A 319 31.37 4.98 54.15
C PRO A 319 29.88 5.13 53.84
N ALA A 320 29.35 6.35 54.07
CA ALA A 320 27.99 6.68 53.69
C ALA A 320 27.79 6.40 52.19
N PRO A 321 26.67 5.77 51.79
CA PRO A 321 26.46 5.42 50.40
C PRO A 321 26.43 6.69 49.55
N VAL A 322 27.25 6.72 48.50
CA VAL A 322 27.24 7.78 47.49
C VAL A 322 25.83 7.86 46.94
N VAL A 323 25.14 8.96 47.20
CA VAL A 323 23.77 9.16 46.76
C VAL A 323 23.75 9.19 45.24
N ASP A 324 23.02 8.25 44.64
CA ASP A 324 22.95 8.10 43.20
C ASP A 324 21.89 9.05 42.60
N ASN A 325 22.33 9.94 41.72
CA ASN A 325 21.50 10.95 41.05
C ASN A 325 20.81 10.44 39.78
N TYR A 326 20.82 9.13 39.50
CA TYR A 326 20.18 8.53 38.33
C TYR A 326 18.66 8.79 38.25
N THR A 327 18.20 9.44 37.18
CA THR A 327 16.80 9.88 37.02
C THR A 327 15.89 8.91 36.25
N GLY A 328 16.43 7.80 35.73
CA GLY A 328 15.66 6.80 34.97
C GLY A 328 14.85 5.83 35.84
N CYS A 329 14.27 4.80 35.23
CA CYS A 329 13.41 3.84 35.93
C CYS A 329 14.18 3.00 36.97
N ARG A 330 13.56 2.79 38.13
CA ARG A 330 14.16 2.16 39.31
C ARG A 330 13.31 0.99 39.78
N ALA A 331 13.96 -0.13 40.10
CA ALA A 331 13.34 -1.27 40.79
C ALA A 331 13.78 -1.29 42.26
N TYR A 332 12.83 -1.38 43.19
CA TYR A 332 13.09 -1.38 44.65
C TYR A 332 13.01 -2.78 45.29
N GLY A 333 12.95 -3.84 44.49
CA GLY A 333 12.84 -5.23 44.95
C GLY A 333 12.63 -6.19 43.78
N GLY A 334 12.59 -7.50 44.05
CA GLY A 334 12.53 -8.56 43.03
C GLY A 334 13.88 -9.23 42.81
N ASN A 335 14.05 -9.93 41.68
CA ASN A 335 15.29 -10.66 41.36
C ASN A 335 16.34 -9.74 40.69
N TYR A 336 16.54 -8.54 41.26
CA TYR A 336 17.47 -7.53 40.77
C TYR A 336 18.59 -7.28 41.79
N ALA A 337 19.79 -6.97 41.31
CA ALA A 337 20.89 -6.58 42.19
C ALA A 337 20.76 -5.10 42.58
N LEU A 338 20.38 -4.82 43.83
CA LEU A 338 20.12 -3.47 44.35
C LEU A 338 21.42 -2.72 44.71
N THR A 339 22.18 -2.32 43.70
CA THR A 339 23.53 -1.77 43.82
C THR A 339 23.59 -0.25 44.01
N SER A 340 22.46 0.46 43.91
CA SER A 340 22.40 1.93 43.98
C SER A 340 21.53 2.41 45.14
N VAL A 341 21.77 3.61 45.68
CA VAL A 341 21.01 4.17 46.81
C VAL A 341 20.43 5.53 46.45
N ASP A 342 19.12 5.71 46.65
CA ASP A 342 18.46 6.98 46.33
C ASP A 342 18.67 8.05 47.41
N LYS A 343 18.28 9.29 47.11
CA LYS A 343 18.33 10.43 48.05
C LYS A 343 17.55 10.24 49.37
N LYS A 344 16.72 9.19 49.47
CA LYS A 344 16.00 8.82 50.69
C LYS A 344 16.64 7.62 51.40
N GLY A 345 17.83 7.18 50.98
CA GLY A 345 18.56 6.06 51.56
C GLY A 345 18.03 4.68 51.15
N ARG A 346 17.17 4.58 50.13
CA ARG A 346 16.61 3.30 49.71
C ARG A 346 17.44 2.67 48.60
N SER A 347 17.81 1.41 48.76
CA SER A 347 18.50 0.65 47.73
C SER A 347 17.58 0.35 46.54
N TYR A 348 18.11 0.48 45.33
CA TYR A 348 17.40 0.21 44.07
C TYR A 348 18.35 -0.32 42.99
N ALA A 349 17.78 -0.96 41.96
CA ALA A 349 18.45 -1.29 40.72
C ALA A 349 18.01 -0.35 39.59
N LYS A 350 18.93 0.03 38.71
CA LYS A 350 18.63 0.79 37.49
C LYS A 350 18.08 -0.19 36.45
N ILE A 351 16.93 0.13 35.87
CA ILE A 351 16.30 -0.71 34.86
C ILE A 351 15.95 0.10 33.62
N ASP A 352 15.94 -0.57 32.48
CA ASP A 352 15.33 -0.04 31.27
C ASP A 352 13.83 0.15 31.49
N CYS A 353 13.32 1.32 31.13
CA CYS A 353 11.92 1.69 31.39
C CYS A 353 10.91 0.83 30.62
N THR A 354 11.30 0.28 29.48
CA THR A 354 10.43 -0.47 28.56
C THR A 354 10.57 -1.97 28.78
N THR A 355 11.81 -2.49 28.78
CA THR A 355 12.07 -3.94 28.84
C THR A 355 12.14 -4.49 30.27
N LYS A 356 12.26 -3.61 31.28
CA LYS A 356 12.45 -3.95 32.71
C LYS A 356 13.72 -4.79 32.98
N GLN A 357 14.65 -4.85 32.05
CA GLN A 357 15.96 -5.47 32.26
C GLN A 357 16.86 -4.55 33.09
N GLN A 358 17.72 -5.14 33.92
CA GLN A 358 18.69 -4.39 34.71
C GLN A 358 19.78 -3.82 33.80
N ILE A 359 20.11 -2.55 34.02
CA ILE A 359 21.15 -1.84 33.28
C ILE A 359 22.20 -1.33 34.26
N GLY A 360 23.46 -1.66 34.01
CA GLY A 360 24.58 -1.30 34.89
C GLY A 360 24.89 -2.33 35.96
#